data_AF-A0A945T8V4-F1
#
_entry.id   AF-A0A945T8V4-F1
#
_cell.length_a   1.000
_cell.length_b   1.000
_cell.length_c   1.000
_cell.angle_alpha   90.00
_cell.angle_beta   90.00
_cell.angle_gamma   90.00
#
_symmetry.space_group_name_H-M   'P 1'
#
loop_
_entity.id
_entity.type
_entity.pdbx_description
1 polymer ?
#
loop_
_entity_poly.entity_id
_entity_poly.type
_entity_poly.pdbx_seq_one_letter_code
_entity_poly.pdbx_strand_id
1 'polypeptide(L)'
;LQITALERAEEIETKQAKYLGQVGAVIQPVFAPLNFDLNASIALLTGFVAKEVVVATFGVLYSHGEEVDEESRGLRESLAASMTPLTAVAFMVFTLLYVPCLATIAVLYKETQSWKWTGFSIGLSLSLAYSLALMVTWFGGAFI
;
A
#
# COMPACT_ATOMS: atom_id res chain seq x y z
N LEU A 1 -27.66 13.45 22.11
CA LEU A 1 -26.69 14.24 21.32
C LEU A 1 -25.34 13.53 21.13
N GLN A 2 -24.75 12.89 22.15
CA GLN A 2 -23.53 12.06 21.95
C GLN A 2 -23.75 10.80 21.11
N ILE A 3 -24.91 10.14 21.24
CA ILE A 3 -25.21 8.87 20.53
C ILE A 3 -25.28 9.07 19.01
N THR A 4 -25.87 10.18 18.54
CA THR A 4 -25.98 10.52 17.11
C THR A 4 -24.64 10.94 16.48
N ALA A 5 -23.66 11.38 17.28
CA ALA A 5 -22.32 11.70 16.81
C ALA A 5 -21.47 10.43 16.63
N LEU A 6 -21.66 9.45 17.50
CA LEU A 6 -21.02 8.13 17.41
C LEU A 6 -21.56 7.34 16.20
N GLU A 7 -22.88 7.30 15.99
CA GLU A 7 -23.48 6.63 14.81
C GLU A 7 -23.01 7.24 13.49
N ARG A 8 -22.79 8.56 13.43
CA ARG A 8 -22.26 9.23 12.23
C ARG A 8 -20.77 8.94 12.01
N ALA A 9 -19.99 8.77 13.06
CA ALA A 9 -18.59 8.38 12.94
C ALA A 9 -18.47 6.95 12.40
N GLU A 10 -19.28 6.03 12.92
CA GLU A 10 -19.32 4.63 12.50
C GLU A 10 -19.85 4.46 11.05
N GLU A 11 -20.83 5.29 10.64
CA GLU A 11 -21.27 5.35 9.23
C GLU A 11 -20.19 5.87 8.28
N ILE A 12 -19.37 6.84 8.73
CA ILE A 12 -18.27 7.38 7.92
C ILE A 12 -17.17 6.31 7.80
N GLU A 13 -16.83 5.62 8.88
CA GLU A 13 -15.84 4.53 8.88
C GLU A 13 -16.29 3.35 8.00
N THR A 14 -17.55 2.93 8.08
CA THR A 14 -18.07 1.83 7.25
C THR A 14 -18.20 2.23 5.78
N LYS A 15 -18.59 3.48 5.48
CA LYS A 15 -18.58 4.00 4.10
C LYS A 15 -17.15 4.06 3.57
N GLN A 16 -16.20 4.57 4.34
CA GLN A 16 -14.79 4.59 3.98
C GLN A 16 -14.24 3.18 3.78
N ALA A 17 -14.46 2.24 4.71
CA ALA A 17 -14.08 0.85 4.56
C ALA A 17 -14.66 0.21 3.29
N LYS A 18 -15.92 0.54 2.93
CA LYS A 18 -16.55 0.09 1.69
C LYS A 18 -15.93 0.71 0.44
N TYR A 19 -15.59 2.00 0.46
CA TYR A 19 -14.91 2.67 -0.65
C TYR A 19 -13.46 2.19 -0.80
N LEU A 20 -12.72 2.03 0.30
CA LEU A 20 -11.38 1.45 0.32
C LEU A 20 -11.39 -0.01 -0.16
N GLY A 21 -12.41 -0.79 0.19
CA GLY A 21 -12.64 -2.14 -0.34
C GLY A 21 -12.94 -2.15 -1.84
N GLN A 22 -13.72 -1.19 -2.35
CA GLN A 22 -13.99 -1.07 -3.80
C GLN A 22 -12.77 -0.61 -4.60
N VAL A 23 -12.01 0.38 -4.09
CA VAL A 23 -10.76 0.85 -4.73
C VAL A 23 -9.70 -0.26 -4.68
N GLY A 24 -9.60 -0.95 -3.54
CA GLY A 24 -8.80 -2.15 -3.37
C GLY A 24 -9.17 -3.23 -4.38
N ALA A 25 -10.46 -3.51 -4.60
CA ALA A 25 -10.92 -4.53 -5.56
C ALA A 25 -10.64 -4.19 -7.03
N VAL A 26 -10.62 -2.89 -7.40
CA VAL A 26 -10.25 -2.44 -8.77
C VAL A 26 -8.75 -2.58 -9.00
N ILE A 27 -7.96 -2.41 -7.95
CA ILE A 27 -6.50 -2.49 -7.96
C ILE A 27 -6.00 -3.93 -7.75
N GLN A 28 -6.79 -4.75 -7.05
CA GLN A 28 -6.54 -6.16 -6.78
C GLN A 28 -6.19 -6.99 -8.02
N PRO A 29 -6.81 -6.87 -9.21
CA PRO A 29 -6.39 -7.66 -10.38
C PRO A 29 -4.95 -7.36 -10.83
N VAL A 30 -4.43 -6.16 -10.59
CA VAL A 30 -3.03 -5.80 -10.90
C VAL A 30 -2.08 -6.38 -9.85
N PHE A 31 -2.50 -6.46 -8.60
CA PHE A 31 -1.69 -6.99 -7.51
C PHE A 31 -1.91 -8.49 -7.22
N ALA A 32 -2.93 -9.10 -7.83
CA ALA A 32 -3.21 -10.53 -7.78
C ALA A 32 -2.02 -11.41 -8.19
N PRO A 33 -1.26 -11.10 -9.26
CA PRO A 33 -0.06 -11.89 -9.58
C PRO A 33 1.14 -11.61 -8.64
N LEU A 34 1.09 -10.56 -7.82
CA LEU A 34 2.05 -10.29 -6.75
C LEU A 34 1.63 -10.92 -5.41
N ASN A 35 0.43 -11.50 -5.35
CA ASN A 35 -0.12 -12.15 -4.16
C ASN A 35 -0.18 -11.18 -2.95
N PHE A 36 -0.43 -9.89 -3.21
CA PHE A 36 -0.64 -8.89 -2.18
C PHE A 36 -2.09 -8.90 -1.70
N ASP A 37 -2.25 -8.75 -0.40
CA ASP A 37 -3.55 -8.61 0.23
C ASP A 37 -4.17 -7.23 -0.08
N LEU A 38 -5.49 -7.11 0.11
CA LEU A 38 -6.22 -5.86 -0.11
C LEU A 38 -5.73 -4.77 0.86
N ASN A 39 -5.40 -5.15 2.10
CA ASN A 39 -4.81 -4.26 3.10
C ASN A 39 -3.45 -3.70 2.66
N ALA A 40 -2.60 -4.54 2.07
CA ALA A 40 -1.30 -4.12 1.55
C ALA A 40 -1.43 -3.16 0.36
N SER A 41 -2.43 -3.38 -0.50
CA SER A 41 -2.75 -2.48 -1.62
C SER A 41 -3.22 -1.10 -1.14
N ILE A 42 -4.05 -1.06 -0.09
CA ILE A 42 -4.48 0.19 0.55
C ILE A 42 -3.28 0.90 1.20
N ALA A 43 -2.43 0.18 1.93
CA ALA A 43 -1.23 0.73 2.55
C ALA A 43 -0.25 1.30 1.52
N LEU A 44 -0.16 0.70 0.33
CA LEU A 44 0.62 1.25 -0.79
C LEU A 44 0.02 2.55 -1.33
N LEU A 45 -1.29 2.65 -1.43
CA LEU A 45 -1.96 3.88 -1.89
C LEU A 45 -1.73 5.04 -0.92
N THR A 46 -1.81 4.80 0.39
CA THR A 46 -1.51 5.82 1.39
C THR A 46 -0.01 6.14 1.45
N GLY A 47 0.83 5.12 1.27
CA GLY A 47 2.29 5.23 1.15
C GLY A 47 2.80 6.08 -0.01
N PHE A 48 2.00 6.20 -1.08
CA PHE A 48 2.28 7.08 -2.22
C PHE A 48 2.49 8.54 -1.78
N VAL A 49 1.69 8.98 -0.80
CA VAL A 49 1.73 10.36 -0.29
C VAL A 49 2.97 10.57 0.56
N ALA A 50 3.25 9.64 1.47
CA ALA A 50 4.46 9.62 2.29
C ALA A 50 4.81 8.17 2.68
N LYS A 51 6.08 7.78 2.49
CA LYS A 51 6.52 6.38 2.69
C LYS A 51 6.36 5.88 4.13
N GLU A 52 6.41 6.78 5.11
CA GLU A 52 6.23 6.47 6.53
C GLU A 52 4.76 6.21 6.90
N VAL A 53 3.82 6.70 6.08
CA VAL A 53 2.38 6.51 6.32
C VAL A 53 1.92 5.07 6.03
N VAL A 54 2.74 4.28 5.32
CA VAL A 54 2.47 2.85 5.08
C VAL A 54 2.29 2.12 6.41
N VAL A 55 3.19 2.34 7.37
CA VAL A 55 3.14 1.61 8.64
C VAL A 55 2.03 2.13 9.53
N ALA A 56 1.79 3.45 9.56
CA ALA A 56 0.61 4.01 10.23
C ALA A 56 -0.70 3.40 9.68
N THR A 57 -0.76 3.16 8.37
CA THR A 57 -1.93 2.52 7.74
C THR A 57 -2.05 1.05 8.16
N PHE A 58 -0.94 0.31 8.22
CA PHE A 58 -0.96 -1.04 8.77
C PHE A 58 -1.36 -1.06 10.25
N GLY A 59 -0.90 -0.08 11.03
CA GLY A 59 -1.34 0.18 12.41
C GLY A 59 -2.85 0.28 12.50
N VAL A 60 -3.48 1.14 11.70
CA VAL A 60 -4.94 1.33 11.71
C VAL A 60 -5.70 0.09 11.19
N LEU A 61 -5.20 -0.58 10.15
CA LEU A 61 -5.89 -1.73 9.54
C LEU A 61 -5.80 -3.00 10.40
N TYR A 62 -4.73 -3.17 11.17
CA TYR A 62 -4.50 -4.35 12.02
C TYR A 62 -4.65 -4.07 13.52
N SER A 63 -5.04 -2.85 13.94
CA SER A 63 -5.12 -2.47 15.35
C SER A 63 -6.17 -3.20 16.16
N HIS A 64 -7.23 -3.76 15.56
CA HIS A 64 -8.33 -4.40 16.29
C HIS A 64 -8.81 -3.62 17.55
N GLY A 65 -8.67 -2.28 17.57
CA GLY A 65 -9.06 -1.43 18.70
C GLY A 65 -7.98 -1.12 19.76
N GLU A 66 -6.72 -1.53 19.58
CA GLU A 66 -5.60 -1.20 20.46
C GLU A 66 -4.63 -0.19 19.79
N GLU A 67 -4.03 0.74 20.54
CA GLU A 67 -3.03 1.67 19.99
C GLU A 67 -1.77 0.89 19.61
N VAL A 68 -1.48 0.81 18.31
CA VAL A 68 -0.33 0.06 17.78
C VAL A 68 0.71 1.01 17.20
N ASP A 69 1.92 0.91 17.73
CA ASP A 69 3.12 1.64 17.30
C ASP A 69 4.08 0.69 16.54
N GLU A 70 5.11 1.24 15.89
CA GLU A 70 6.12 0.51 15.09
C GLU A 70 6.77 -0.68 15.84
N GLU A 71 6.85 -0.61 17.17
CA GLU A 71 7.42 -1.67 18.02
C GLU A 71 6.39 -2.69 18.56
N SER A 72 5.10 -2.49 18.33
CA SER A 72 4.07 -3.34 18.92
C SER A 72 4.14 -4.78 18.41
N ARG A 73 4.38 -5.74 19.32
CA ARG A 73 4.42 -7.18 19.00
C ARG A 73 3.13 -7.68 18.33
N GLY A 74 1.97 -7.14 18.71
CA GLY A 74 0.67 -7.52 18.16
C GLY A 74 0.51 -7.22 16.66
N LEU A 75 1.10 -6.12 16.17
CA LEU A 75 1.17 -5.83 14.73
C LEU A 75 1.99 -6.90 14.01
N ARG A 76 3.19 -7.20 14.52
CA ARG A 76 4.10 -8.16 13.87
C ARG A 76 3.50 -9.56 13.80
N GLU A 77 2.78 -9.99 14.83
CA GLU A 77 2.08 -11.27 14.84
C GLU A 77 0.88 -11.29 13.88
N SER A 78 0.08 -10.22 13.84
CA SER A 78 -1.07 -10.11 12.93
C SER A 78 -0.64 -10.04 11.45
N LEU A 79 0.44 -9.31 11.16
CA LEU A 79 1.07 -9.27 9.84
C LEU A 79 1.69 -10.63 9.47
N ALA A 80 2.36 -11.32 10.40
CA ALA A 80 2.93 -12.64 10.13
C ALA A 80 1.86 -13.72 9.93
N ALA A 81 0.68 -13.56 10.54
CA ALA A 81 -0.47 -14.44 10.33
C ALA A 81 -1.18 -14.16 8.99
N SER A 82 -1.15 -12.92 8.51
CA SER A 82 -1.87 -12.49 7.30
C SER A 82 -1.02 -12.50 6.02
N MET A 83 0.31 -12.31 6.13
CA MET A 83 1.23 -12.26 5.00
C MET A 83 2.27 -13.37 5.07
N THR A 84 2.41 -14.11 3.97
CA THR A 84 3.52 -15.05 3.80
C THR A 84 4.86 -14.29 3.74
N PRO A 85 5.97 -14.88 4.21
CA PRO A 85 7.28 -14.23 4.13
C PRO A 85 7.68 -13.90 2.69
N LEU A 86 7.23 -14.69 1.72
CA LEU A 86 7.49 -14.43 0.31
C LEU A 86 6.81 -13.13 -0.18
N THR A 87 5.53 -12.93 0.19
CA THR A 87 4.78 -11.74 -0.19
C THR A 87 5.27 -10.49 0.55
N ALA A 88 5.76 -10.64 1.79
CA ALA A 88 6.39 -9.56 2.54
C ALA A 88 7.66 -9.03 1.86
N VAL A 89 8.51 -9.92 1.34
CA VAL A 89 9.73 -9.51 0.60
C VAL A 89 9.37 -8.82 -0.71
N ALA A 90 8.42 -9.36 -1.47
CA ALA A 90 7.94 -8.72 -2.69
C ALA A 90 7.35 -7.32 -2.40
N PHE A 91 6.60 -7.19 -1.29
CA PHE A 91 6.04 -5.92 -0.84
C PHE A 91 7.10 -4.89 -0.45
N MET A 92 8.15 -5.29 0.27
CA MET A 92 9.27 -4.39 0.58
C MET A 92 9.98 -3.90 -0.68
N VAL A 93 10.31 -4.82 -1.60
CA VAL A 93 10.96 -4.47 -2.87
C VAL A 93 10.10 -3.51 -3.67
N PHE A 94 8.80 -3.79 -3.78
CA PHE A 94 7.87 -2.92 -4.48
C PHE A 94 7.78 -1.54 -3.81
N THR A 95 7.58 -1.47 -2.49
CA THR A 95 7.46 -0.19 -1.75
C THR A 95 8.73 0.68 -1.86
N LEU A 96 9.90 0.05 -1.96
CA LEU A 96 11.16 0.77 -2.17
C LEU A 96 11.27 1.37 -3.59
N LEU A 97 10.80 0.66 -4.62
CA LEU A 97 11.04 1.01 -6.02
C LEU A 97 9.85 1.67 -6.76
N TYR A 98 8.59 1.42 -6.38
CA TYR A 98 7.45 1.67 -7.26
C TYR A 98 7.18 3.15 -7.55
N VAL A 99 7.30 4.02 -6.54
CA VAL A 99 6.98 5.44 -6.70
C VAL A 99 8.08 6.34 -6.16
N PRO A 100 8.59 7.28 -6.98
CA PRO A 100 9.25 8.47 -6.48
C PRO A 100 8.15 9.37 -5.90
N CYS A 101 8.22 9.69 -4.62
CA CYS A 101 7.15 10.37 -3.87
C CYS A 101 6.63 11.65 -4.58
N LEU A 102 5.44 12.13 -4.18
CA LEU A 102 4.81 13.35 -4.74
C LEU A 102 5.77 14.55 -4.80
N ALA A 103 6.66 14.69 -3.82
CA ALA A 103 7.69 15.73 -3.81
C ALA A 103 8.66 15.61 -5.00
N THR A 104 9.15 14.40 -5.29
CA THR A 104 10.04 14.15 -6.43
C THR A 104 9.32 14.38 -7.76
N ILE A 105 8.05 13.98 -7.87
CA ILE A 105 7.22 14.23 -9.07
C ILE A 105 7.01 15.72 -9.28
N ALA A 106 6.71 16.47 -8.21
CA ALA A 106 6.52 17.91 -8.28
C ALA A 106 7.78 18.65 -8.75
N VAL A 107 8.96 18.24 -8.27
CA VAL A 107 10.25 18.78 -8.74
C VAL A 107 10.50 18.40 -10.19
N LEU A 108 10.31 17.13 -10.57
CA LEU A 108 10.53 16.65 -11.93
C LEU A 108 9.63 17.37 -12.94
N TYR A 109 8.36 17.61 -12.58
CA TYR A 109 7.44 18.37 -13.40
C TYR A 109 7.89 19.83 -13.58
N LYS A 110 8.37 20.45 -12.50
CA LYS A 110 8.84 21.84 -12.52
C LYS A 110 10.08 22.02 -13.41
N GLU A 111 10.99 21.05 -13.40
CA GLU A 111 12.23 21.08 -14.21
C GLU A 111 11.99 20.67 -15.66
N THR A 112 11.13 19.67 -15.91
CA THR A 112 10.91 19.14 -17.26
C THR A 112 9.86 19.94 -18.04
N GLN A 113 9.00 20.69 -17.34
CA GLN A 113 7.88 21.49 -17.86
C GLN A 113 6.92 20.74 -18.81
N SER A 114 7.05 19.42 -18.91
CA SER A 114 6.34 18.55 -19.85
C SER A 114 5.71 17.36 -19.13
N TRP A 115 4.38 17.31 -19.14
CA TRP A 115 3.61 16.23 -18.51
C TRP A 115 3.85 14.86 -19.17
N LYS A 116 4.17 14.86 -20.48
CA LYS A 116 4.45 13.62 -21.23
C LYS A 116 5.72 12.93 -20.74
N TRP A 117 6.78 13.69 -20.47
CA TRP A 117 8.06 13.17 -20.00
C TRP A 117 8.04 12.78 -18.52
N THR A 118 7.33 13.56 -17.70
CA THR A 118 7.15 13.25 -16.28
C THR A 118 6.37 11.93 -16.12
N GLY A 119 5.27 11.78 -16.86
CA GLY A 119 4.49 10.53 -16.89
C GLY A 119 5.29 9.34 -17.41
N PHE A 120 6.14 9.54 -18.43
CA PHE A 120 7.01 8.49 -18.96
C PHE A 120 8.02 7.99 -17.91
N SER A 121 8.67 8.88 -17.16
CA SER A 121 9.60 8.49 -16.10
C SER A 121 8.91 7.73 -14.96
N ILE A 122 7.74 8.20 -14.53
CA ILE A 122 6.95 7.51 -13.49
C ILE A 122 6.53 6.13 -13.99
N GLY A 123 6.01 6.05 -15.21
CA GLY A 123 5.60 4.79 -15.81
C GLY A 123 6.75 3.80 -15.95
N LEU A 124 7.95 4.27 -16.30
CA LEU A 124 9.15 3.44 -16.38
C LEU A 124 9.52 2.85 -15.01
N SER A 125 9.55 3.68 -13.96
CA SER A 125 9.85 3.22 -12.58
C SER A 125 8.79 2.25 -12.06
N LEU A 126 7.51 2.54 -12.30
CA LEU A 126 6.40 1.68 -11.89
C LEU A 126 6.48 0.32 -12.59
N SER A 127 6.80 0.32 -13.89
CA SER A 127 6.96 -0.89 -14.69
C SER A 127 8.16 -1.73 -14.24
N LEU A 128 9.28 -1.07 -13.90
CA LEU A 128 10.47 -1.72 -13.34
C LEU A 128 10.18 -2.37 -11.98
N ALA A 129 9.54 -1.64 -11.07
CA ALA A 129 9.17 -2.15 -9.76
C ALA A 129 8.19 -3.33 -9.86
N TYR A 130 7.19 -3.22 -10.73
CA TYR A 130 6.23 -4.29 -10.98
C TYR A 130 6.91 -5.54 -11.56
N SER A 131 7.84 -5.37 -12.50
CA SER A 131 8.59 -6.48 -13.10
C SER A 131 9.48 -7.18 -12.07
N LEU A 132 10.13 -6.43 -11.18
CA LEU A 132 10.95 -7.00 -10.11
C LEU A 132 10.09 -7.72 -9.06
N ALA A 133 8.96 -7.15 -8.68
CA ALA A 133 8.04 -7.80 -7.74
C ALA A 133 7.47 -9.10 -8.31
N LEU A 134 7.10 -9.12 -9.60
CA LEU A 134 6.74 -10.35 -10.32
C LEU A 134 7.89 -11.36 -10.33
N MET A 135 9.11 -10.90 -10.61
CA MET A 135 10.28 -11.77 -10.62
C MET A 135 10.49 -12.41 -9.24
N VAL A 136 10.37 -11.64 -8.15
CA VAL A 136 10.47 -12.15 -6.78
C VAL A 136 9.38 -13.20 -6.48
N THR A 137 8.12 -12.95 -6.86
CA THR A 137 7.04 -13.92 -6.60
C THR A 137 7.18 -15.19 -7.44
N TRP A 138 7.66 -15.08 -8.67
CA TRP A 138 7.95 -16.22 -9.54
C TRP A 138 9.13 -17.06 -9.05
N PHE A 139 10.27 -16.44 -8.72
CA PHE A 139 11.44 -17.16 -8.21
C PHE A 139 11.19 -17.74 -6.81
N GLY A 140 10.47 -17.02 -5.96
CA GLY A 140 10.13 -17.52 -4.63
C GLY A 140 9.08 -18.64 -4.66
N GLY A 141 8.12 -18.58 -5.57
CA GLY A 141 7.18 -19.68 -5.80
C GLY A 141 7.84 -20.92 -6.43
N ALA A 142 8.98 -20.77 -7.11
CA ALA A 142 9.77 -21.88 -7.63
C ALA A 142 10.68 -22.54 -6.58
N PHE A 143 10.92 -21.88 -5.43
CA PHE A 143 11.79 -22.38 -4.36
C PHE A 143 11.01 -23.03 -3.20
N ILE A 144 9.68 -22.84 -3.15
CA ILE A 144 8.77 -23.47 -2.18
C ILE A 144 8.19 -24.77 -2.77
#